data_AF-A0A522Q2J7-F1
#
_entry.id   AF-A0A522Q2J7-F1
#
_cell.length_a   1.000
_cell.length_b   1.000
_cell.length_c   1.000
_cell.angle_alpha   90.00
_cell.angle_beta   90.00
_cell.angle_gamma   90.00
#
_symmetry.space_group_name_H-M   'P 1'
#
loop_
_entity.id
_entity.type
_entity.pdbx_description
1 polymer ?
#
loop_
_entity_poly.entity_id
_entity_poly.type
_entity_poly.pdbx_seq_one_letter_code
_entity_poly.pdbx_strand_id
1 'polypeptide(L)'
;MPNLILVGLPDPKVPSSWKPETPDFDAYAISFRPLKRVVWFIGRGYLEMDPKDLAVVRQLAQKFPNIVGVIMDDFFRFTLDGSEVGNRTPGELAYIRNRLQVEGRKLDLWMTLYDHNLKYEIVPYLHHVDVASYWTGNAKDLEKLEEGFEELEKAMPGLRKVLGCYMWDYGSHSPMPVALMQKQCELGLKWLREGRIEGMIFLGSGNCDLDLKAVEWTRDWIQKVGDEKL
;
A
#
# COMPACT_ATOMS: atom_id res chain seq x y z
N MET A 1 -7.67 -13.50 -4.09
CA MET A 1 -6.29 -14.03 -4.15
C MET A 1 -5.28 -13.00 -3.63
N PRO A 2 -4.39 -13.32 -2.68
CA PRO A 2 -3.64 -12.30 -1.96
C PRO A 2 -2.52 -11.71 -2.81
N ASN A 3 -2.56 -10.39 -2.98
CA ASN A 3 -1.42 -9.56 -3.38
C ASN A 3 -0.82 -9.04 -2.07
N LEU A 4 0.38 -9.49 -1.70
CA LEU A 4 1.02 -9.03 -0.47
C LEU A 4 1.85 -7.77 -0.77
N ILE A 5 1.61 -6.72 0.02
CA ILE A 5 2.52 -5.60 0.18
C ILE A 5 3.37 -5.90 1.40
N LEU A 6 4.69 -5.92 1.21
CA LEU A 6 5.64 -6.08 2.30
C LEU A 6 6.03 -4.71 2.81
N VAL A 7 5.60 -4.37 4.01
CA VAL A 7 6.12 -3.22 4.76
C VAL A 7 7.34 -3.71 5.52
N GLY A 8 8.52 -3.22 5.15
CA GLY A 8 9.74 -3.54 5.87
C GLY A 8 10.97 -2.82 5.33
N LEU A 9 11.25 -1.65 5.89
CA LEU A 9 12.57 -1.26 6.38
C LEU A 9 12.37 -0.41 7.64
N PRO A 10 13.25 -0.55 8.64
CA PRO A 10 12.90 -0.40 10.04
C PRO A 10 12.54 1.03 10.39
N ASP A 11 11.38 1.21 11.04
CA ASP A 11 10.96 2.48 11.66
C ASP A 11 12.18 3.10 12.39
N PRO A 12 12.54 4.36 12.10
CA PRO A 12 13.62 5.03 12.82
C PRO A 12 13.44 5.05 14.34
N LYS A 13 12.20 4.94 14.84
CA LYS A 13 11.85 4.86 16.26
C LYS A 13 12.09 3.48 16.86
N VAL A 14 12.20 2.41 16.05
CA VAL A 14 12.57 1.08 16.54
C VAL A 14 14.06 1.10 16.90
N PRO A 15 14.45 0.69 18.13
CA PRO A 15 15.85 0.62 18.52
C PRO A 15 16.67 -0.18 17.51
N SER A 16 17.89 0.27 17.17
CA SER A 16 18.76 -0.44 16.21
C SER A 16 18.99 -1.90 16.59
N SER A 17 19.06 -2.20 17.89
CA SER A 17 19.20 -3.55 18.44
C SER A 17 18.01 -4.47 18.16
N TRP A 18 16.86 -3.93 17.78
CA TRP A 18 15.64 -4.68 17.45
C TRP A 18 15.39 -4.75 15.95
N LYS A 19 16.22 -4.07 15.16
CA LYS A 19 16.19 -4.17 13.71
C LYS A 19 16.89 -5.48 13.35
N PRO A 20 16.25 -6.39 12.59
CA PRO A 20 16.98 -7.52 12.05
C PRO A 20 18.10 -6.97 11.16
N GLU A 21 19.34 -7.03 11.64
CA GLU A 21 20.54 -6.77 10.84
C GLU A 21 20.76 -7.97 9.91
N THR A 22 19.91 -8.10 8.90
CA THR A 22 20.20 -9.04 7.83
C THR A 22 20.31 -8.29 6.51
N PRO A 23 21.49 -8.29 5.86
CA PRO A 23 21.60 -7.89 4.47
C PRO A 23 20.99 -8.94 3.54
N ASP A 24 20.54 -10.09 4.07
CA ASP A 24 19.99 -11.21 3.30
C ASP A 24 18.50 -11.01 3.01
N PHE A 25 18.21 -10.07 2.11
CA PHE A 25 16.86 -9.89 1.58
C PHE A 25 16.37 -11.09 0.75
N ASP A 26 17.27 -11.95 0.26
CA ASP A 26 16.91 -13.17 -0.45
C ASP A 26 16.17 -14.13 0.50
N ALA A 27 16.62 -14.28 1.74
CA ALA A 27 15.95 -15.11 2.75
C ALA A 27 14.47 -14.72 2.95
N TYR A 28 14.18 -13.41 3.04
CA TYR A 28 12.80 -12.94 3.08
C TYR A 28 12.06 -13.24 1.78
N ALA A 29 12.66 -12.91 0.62
CA ALA A 29 12.04 -13.14 -0.68
C ALA A 29 11.72 -14.62 -0.96
N ILE A 30 12.50 -15.57 -0.43
CA ILE A 30 12.22 -17.01 -0.51
C ILE A 30 10.87 -17.36 0.11
N SER A 31 10.53 -16.78 1.27
CA SER A 31 9.26 -17.03 1.95
C SER A 31 8.03 -16.60 1.14
N PHE A 32 8.22 -15.67 0.20
CA PHE A 32 7.15 -15.13 -0.64
C PHE A 32 6.99 -15.83 -1.99
N ARG A 33 7.82 -16.83 -2.33
CA ARG A 33 7.70 -17.60 -3.58
C ARG A 33 6.30 -18.18 -3.85
N PRO A 34 5.52 -18.63 -2.85
CA PRO A 34 4.16 -19.13 -3.10
C PRO A 34 3.17 -18.05 -3.54
N LEU A 35 3.50 -16.75 -3.36
CA LEU A 35 2.62 -15.64 -3.71
C LEU A 35 2.69 -15.33 -5.20
N LYS A 36 1.55 -14.96 -5.80
CA LYS A 36 1.47 -14.60 -7.22
C LYS A 36 2.15 -13.27 -7.54
N ARG A 37 2.00 -12.30 -6.64
CA ARG A 37 2.52 -10.94 -6.78
C ARG A 37 3.00 -10.43 -5.44
N VAL A 38 4.18 -9.82 -5.47
CA VAL A 38 4.83 -9.16 -4.34
C VAL A 38 5.18 -7.74 -4.78
N VAL A 39 4.78 -6.77 -3.97
CA VAL A 39 5.19 -5.37 -4.11
C VAL A 39 6.10 -5.04 -2.94
N TRP A 40 7.32 -4.62 -3.25
CA TRP A 40 8.39 -4.46 -2.27
C TRP A 40 8.51 -3.01 -1.80
N PHE A 41 8.50 -2.77 -0.50
CA PHE A 41 8.65 -1.41 0.02
C PHE A 41 10.04 -0.83 -0.27
N ILE A 42 10.09 0.43 -0.71
CA ILE A 42 11.32 1.21 -0.87
C ILE A 42 11.22 2.50 -0.03
N GLY A 43 12.28 2.84 0.70
CA GLY A 43 12.30 3.97 1.63
C GLY A 43 12.27 3.57 3.10
N ARG A 44 11.89 4.51 3.97
CA ARG A 44 11.83 4.35 5.43
C ARG A 44 10.71 5.22 6.04
N GLY A 45 9.44 4.95 5.71
CA GLY A 45 8.31 5.83 6.02
C GLY A 45 8.55 7.25 5.50
N TYR A 46 8.30 8.26 6.34
CA TYR A 46 8.58 9.67 6.05
C TYR A 46 10.05 10.03 5.78
N LEU A 47 10.99 9.09 5.96
CA LEU A 47 12.42 9.33 5.77
C LEU A 47 12.89 9.09 4.33
N GLU A 48 14.12 9.51 4.08
CA GLU A 48 14.77 9.39 2.80
C GLU A 48 14.98 7.93 2.35
N MET A 49 14.61 7.65 1.10
CA MET A 49 15.02 6.50 0.30
C MET A 49 16.52 6.55 0.02
N ASP A 50 17.20 5.42 0.23
CA ASP A 50 18.59 5.23 -0.16
C ASP A 50 18.62 4.76 -1.63
N PRO A 51 19.45 5.33 -2.52
CA PRO A 51 19.64 4.80 -3.88
C PRO A 51 19.92 3.29 -3.94
N LYS A 52 20.46 2.69 -2.87
CA LYS A 52 20.67 1.25 -2.73
C LYS A 52 19.37 0.46 -2.70
N ASP A 53 18.26 1.03 -2.22
CA ASP A 53 16.96 0.34 -2.13
C ASP A 53 16.50 -0.12 -3.53
N LEU A 54 16.67 0.74 -4.54
CA LEU A 54 16.35 0.41 -5.93
C LEU A 54 17.26 -0.69 -6.48
N ALA A 55 18.54 -0.69 -6.12
CA ALA A 55 19.48 -1.73 -6.56
C ALA A 55 19.11 -3.09 -5.95
N VAL A 56 18.79 -3.12 -4.64
CA VAL A 56 18.36 -4.32 -3.92
C VAL A 56 17.11 -4.89 -4.54
N VAL A 57 16.04 -4.09 -4.72
CA VAL A 57 14.79 -4.63 -5.29
C VAL A 57 14.98 -5.13 -6.71
N ARG A 58 15.80 -4.46 -7.53
CA ARG A 58 16.09 -4.94 -8.89
C ARG A 58 16.79 -6.30 -8.85
N GLN A 59 17.77 -6.49 -7.97
CA GLN A 59 18.44 -7.79 -7.78
C GLN A 59 17.47 -8.88 -7.31
N LEU A 60 16.58 -8.57 -6.36
CA LEU A 60 15.53 -9.49 -5.92
C LEU A 60 14.60 -9.83 -7.08
N ALA A 61 14.14 -8.84 -7.84
CA ALA A 61 13.24 -9.03 -8.96
C ALA A 61 13.85 -9.85 -10.12
N GLN A 62 15.18 -9.90 -10.26
CA GLN A 62 15.85 -10.83 -11.19
C GLN A 62 15.70 -12.28 -10.72
N LYS A 63 15.82 -12.53 -9.42
CA LYS A 63 15.77 -13.87 -8.81
C LYS A 63 14.33 -14.36 -8.57
N PHE A 64 13.40 -13.45 -8.34
CA PHE A 64 12.03 -13.72 -7.92
C PHE A 64 11.05 -13.00 -8.88
N PRO A 65 10.59 -13.68 -9.95
CA PRO A 65 9.72 -13.08 -10.97
C PRO A 65 8.37 -12.59 -10.44
N ASN A 66 7.92 -13.11 -9.29
CA ASN A 66 6.69 -12.67 -8.62
C ASN A 66 6.85 -11.33 -7.88
N ILE A 67 8.07 -10.76 -7.77
CA ILE A 67 8.26 -9.36 -7.38
C ILE A 67 7.96 -8.49 -8.61
N VAL A 68 6.83 -7.80 -8.55
CA VAL A 68 6.23 -7.09 -9.70
C VAL A 68 6.20 -5.57 -9.56
N GLY A 69 6.57 -5.06 -8.39
CA GLY A 69 6.49 -3.64 -8.11
C GLY A 69 7.26 -3.26 -6.86
N VAL A 70 7.35 -1.95 -6.67
CA VAL A 70 7.78 -1.32 -5.42
C VAL A 70 6.70 -0.41 -4.88
N ILE A 71 6.67 -0.17 -3.58
CA ILE A 71 5.77 0.82 -2.97
C ILE A 71 6.53 1.84 -2.13
N MET A 72 6.11 3.10 -2.22
CA MET A 72 6.45 4.15 -1.26
C MET A 72 5.25 4.38 -0.35
N ASP A 73 5.42 3.99 0.91
CA ASP A 73 4.44 4.18 1.97
C ASP A 73 4.62 5.54 2.66
N ASP A 74 3.56 6.06 3.28
CA ASP A 74 3.55 7.37 3.96
C ASP A 74 4.22 8.49 3.15
N PHE A 75 3.86 8.58 1.87
CA PHE A 75 4.57 9.44 0.90
C PHE A 75 4.39 10.93 1.16
N PHE A 76 3.19 11.36 1.55
CA PHE A 76 2.90 12.77 1.83
C PHE A 76 3.22 13.09 3.29
N ARG A 77 3.86 14.24 3.55
CA ARG A 77 4.17 14.74 4.89
C ARG A 77 3.61 16.13 5.10
N PHE A 78 3.27 16.44 6.35
CA PHE A 78 2.86 17.79 6.76
C PHE A 78 4.04 18.75 6.77
N THR A 79 3.79 19.98 6.33
CA THR A 79 4.69 21.14 6.44
C THR A 79 4.26 22.05 7.58
N LEU A 80 5.12 23.00 7.97
CA LEU A 80 4.87 23.91 9.09
C LEU A 80 3.63 24.80 8.90
N ASP A 81 3.24 25.06 7.65
CA ASP A 81 2.04 25.84 7.29
C ASP A 81 0.76 24.98 7.23
N GLY A 82 0.84 23.69 7.57
CA GLY A 82 -0.29 22.77 7.53
C GLY A 82 -0.66 22.26 6.14
N SER A 83 0.12 22.61 5.10
CA SER A 83 0.02 21.95 3.81
C SER A 83 0.67 20.56 3.83
N GLU A 84 0.52 19.81 2.74
CA GLU A 84 1.25 18.57 2.53
C GLU A 84 2.10 18.64 1.28
N VAL A 85 3.28 18.03 1.38
CA VAL A 85 4.20 17.87 0.27
C VAL A 85 4.63 16.41 0.18
N GLY A 86 4.87 15.93 -1.04
CA GLY A 86 5.44 14.61 -1.24
C GLY A 86 6.85 14.53 -0.67
N ASN A 87 7.23 13.36 -0.17
CA ASN A 87 8.59 13.11 0.30
C ASN A 87 9.63 13.14 -0.82
N ARG A 88 9.17 13.04 -2.08
CA ARG A 88 9.94 13.22 -3.31
C ARG A 88 9.21 14.16 -4.24
N THR A 89 9.96 14.90 -5.05
CA THR A 89 9.41 15.72 -6.12
C THR A 89 8.85 14.85 -7.26
N PRO A 90 7.93 15.36 -8.09
CA PRO A 90 7.49 14.70 -9.32
C PRO A 90 8.66 14.26 -10.23
N GLY A 91 9.71 15.09 -10.35
CA GLY A 91 10.90 14.76 -11.14
C GLY A 91 11.69 13.57 -10.57
N GLU A 92 11.81 13.46 -9.25
CA GLU A 92 12.43 12.30 -8.60
C GLU A 92 11.58 11.04 -8.77
N LEU A 93 10.25 11.14 -8.70
CA LEU A 93 9.35 10.01 -8.99
C LEU A 93 9.53 9.52 -10.44
N ALA A 94 9.61 10.43 -11.40
CA ALA A 94 9.91 10.09 -12.80
C ALA A 94 11.27 9.37 -12.92
N TYR A 95 12.29 9.88 -12.22
CA TYR A 95 13.62 9.29 -12.16
C TYR A 95 13.62 7.86 -11.60
N ILE A 96 12.86 7.62 -10.53
CA ILE A 96 12.68 6.30 -9.89
C ILE A 96 11.95 5.35 -10.84
N ARG A 97 10.78 5.77 -11.37
CA ARG A 97 9.96 4.97 -12.28
C ARG A 97 10.75 4.48 -13.50
N ASN A 98 11.62 5.32 -14.05
CA ASN A 98 12.48 4.97 -15.19
C ASN A 98 13.55 3.91 -14.86
N ARG A 99 13.92 3.74 -13.58
CA ARG A 99 14.91 2.75 -13.13
C ARG A 99 14.32 1.42 -12.71
N LEU A 100 13.00 1.33 -12.61
CA LEU A 100 12.28 0.10 -12.29
C LEU A 100 12.17 -0.83 -13.50
N GLN A 101 13.32 -1.09 -14.13
CA GLN A 101 13.47 -1.98 -15.26
C GLN A 101 14.39 -3.14 -14.87
N VAL A 102 13.91 -4.36 -15.11
CA VAL A 102 14.59 -5.61 -14.78
C VAL A 102 14.39 -6.57 -15.94
N GLU A 103 15.48 -6.97 -16.61
CA GLU A 103 15.48 -8.04 -17.63
C GLU A 103 14.30 -7.98 -18.63
N GLY A 104 14.06 -6.80 -19.20
CA GLY A 104 13.02 -6.61 -20.23
C GLY A 104 11.59 -6.44 -19.70
N ARG A 105 11.38 -6.45 -18.38
CA ARG A 105 10.10 -6.09 -17.74
C ARG A 105 10.24 -4.87 -16.84
N LYS A 106 9.13 -4.14 -16.71
CA LYS A 106 8.98 -3.01 -15.79
C LYS A 106 8.39 -3.49 -14.47
N LEU A 107 8.88 -2.96 -13.35
CA LEU A 107 8.23 -3.06 -12.04
C LEU A 107 7.30 -1.85 -11.86
N ASP A 108 6.09 -2.08 -11.37
CA ASP A 108 5.14 -0.99 -11.07
C ASP A 108 5.65 -0.14 -9.92
N LEU A 109 5.56 1.19 -10.02
CA LEU A 109 5.76 2.11 -8.89
C LEU A 109 4.42 2.36 -8.19
N TRP A 110 4.31 1.95 -6.93
CA TRP A 110 3.13 2.13 -6.09
C TRP A 110 3.33 3.26 -5.09
N MET A 111 2.24 3.89 -4.70
CA MET A 111 2.22 4.92 -3.65
C MET A 111 1.02 4.72 -2.73
N THR A 112 1.23 4.88 -1.43
CA THR A 112 0.15 5.02 -0.46
C THR A 112 -0.48 6.41 -0.58
N LEU A 113 -1.79 6.45 -0.72
CA LEU A 113 -2.59 7.66 -0.76
C LEU A 113 -3.71 7.55 0.27
N TYR A 114 -3.75 8.47 1.21
CA TYR A 114 -4.81 8.56 2.20
C TYR A 114 -5.94 9.48 1.74
N ASP A 115 -7.15 9.20 2.23
CA ASP A 115 -8.33 10.03 2.07
C ASP A 115 -8.09 11.54 2.32
N HIS A 116 -7.39 11.89 3.39
CA HIS A 116 -7.10 13.28 3.74
C HIS A 116 -6.08 13.95 2.80
N ASN A 117 -5.33 13.19 1.99
CA ASN A 117 -4.40 13.77 1.02
C ASN A 117 -5.14 14.39 -0.17
N LEU A 118 -6.40 13.98 -0.44
CA LEU A 118 -7.18 14.43 -1.61
C LEU A 118 -7.45 15.93 -1.63
N LYS A 119 -7.39 16.60 -0.48
CA LYS A 119 -7.54 18.06 -0.37
C LYS A 119 -6.31 18.85 -0.82
N TYR A 120 -5.19 18.19 -1.10
CA TYR A 120 -3.93 18.81 -1.51
C TYR A 120 -3.60 18.54 -2.99
N GLU A 121 -2.56 19.20 -3.50
CA GLU A 121 -2.12 19.04 -4.89
C GLU A 121 -1.36 17.72 -5.09
N ILE A 122 -2.09 16.62 -5.26
CA ILE A 122 -1.53 15.26 -5.40
C ILE A 122 -1.28 14.84 -6.86
N VAL A 123 -2.00 15.47 -7.80
CA VAL A 123 -2.02 15.12 -9.22
C VAL A 123 -0.61 15.12 -9.85
N PRO A 124 0.27 16.11 -9.63
CA PRO A 124 1.63 16.10 -10.18
C PRO A 124 2.45 14.87 -9.76
N TYR A 125 2.24 14.36 -8.55
CA TYR A 125 2.90 13.16 -8.06
C TYR A 125 2.30 11.90 -8.68
N LEU A 126 0.96 11.83 -8.76
CA LEU A 126 0.25 10.68 -9.30
C LEU A 126 0.55 10.40 -10.78
N HIS A 127 0.93 11.41 -11.57
CA HIS A 127 1.39 11.22 -12.95
C HIS A 127 2.64 10.34 -13.09
N HIS A 128 3.40 10.18 -12.01
CA HIS A 128 4.66 9.44 -12.01
C HIS A 128 4.60 8.11 -11.28
N VAL A 129 3.43 7.68 -10.82
CA VAL A 129 3.22 6.35 -10.25
C VAL A 129 2.33 5.51 -11.16
N ASP A 130 2.40 4.19 -11.00
CA ASP A 130 1.61 3.24 -11.79
C ASP A 130 0.35 2.80 -11.04
N VAL A 131 0.40 2.73 -9.71
CA VAL A 131 -0.70 2.27 -8.85
C VAL A 131 -0.78 3.12 -7.58
N ALA A 132 -1.99 3.53 -7.19
CA ALA A 132 -2.25 4.07 -5.85
C ALA A 132 -2.93 3.01 -4.97
N SER A 133 -2.38 2.80 -3.78
CA SER A 133 -3.11 2.11 -2.71
C SER A 133 -3.86 3.16 -1.90
N TYR A 134 -5.19 3.12 -1.92
CA TYR A 134 -6.05 4.14 -1.32
C TYR A 134 -6.55 3.70 0.06
N TRP A 135 -6.32 4.51 1.09
CA TRP A 135 -6.55 4.15 2.50
C TRP A 135 -7.39 5.20 3.23
N THR A 136 -8.25 4.75 4.13
CA THR A 136 -9.03 5.60 5.02
C THR A 136 -8.51 5.45 6.45
N GLY A 137 -7.91 6.53 6.99
CA GLY A 137 -7.15 6.46 8.24
C GLY A 137 -7.99 6.39 9.53
N ASN A 138 -9.17 7.03 9.53
CA ASN A 138 -10.12 6.96 10.66
C ASN A 138 -11.32 6.11 10.29
N ALA A 139 -11.80 5.27 11.20
CA ALA A 139 -12.97 4.44 10.94
C ALA A 139 -14.21 5.28 10.58
N LYS A 140 -14.43 6.43 11.26
CA LYS A 140 -15.57 7.32 10.97
C LYS A 140 -15.59 7.85 9.53
N ASP A 141 -14.42 7.98 8.90
CA ASP A 141 -14.30 8.54 7.55
C ASP A 141 -14.62 7.49 6.48
N LEU A 142 -14.74 6.20 6.84
CA LEU A 142 -15.25 5.15 5.94
C LEU A 142 -16.68 5.44 5.46
N GLU A 143 -17.43 6.28 6.17
CA GLU A 143 -18.72 6.75 5.68
C GLU A 143 -18.64 7.50 4.36
N LYS A 144 -17.49 8.15 4.09
CA LYS A 144 -17.21 8.95 2.89
C LYS A 144 -16.29 8.23 1.90
N LEU A 145 -16.03 6.94 2.09
CA LEU A 145 -15.11 6.16 1.26
C LEU A 145 -15.48 6.24 -0.24
N GLU A 146 -16.76 6.16 -0.58
CA GLU A 146 -17.23 6.27 -1.97
C GLU A 146 -16.97 7.65 -2.56
N GLU A 147 -17.29 8.71 -1.82
CA GLU A 147 -17.10 10.11 -2.23
C GLU A 147 -15.62 10.41 -2.48
N GLY A 148 -14.75 10.10 -1.53
CA GLY A 148 -13.31 10.32 -1.66
C GLY A 148 -12.70 9.47 -2.79
N PHE A 149 -13.16 8.23 -2.96
CA PHE A 149 -12.70 7.42 -4.08
C PHE A 149 -13.09 8.03 -5.43
N GLU A 150 -14.33 8.52 -5.58
CA GLU A 150 -14.77 9.21 -6.80
C GLU A 150 -13.99 10.50 -7.07
N GLU A 151 -13.59 11.25 -6.04
CA GLU A 151 -12.71 12.41 -6.19
C GLU A 151 -11.36 12.02 -6.78
N LEU A 152 -10.76 10.92 -6.30
CA LEU A 152 -9.53 10.38 -6.87
C LEU A 152 -9.72 9.99 -8.35
N GLU A 153 -10.82 9.33 -8.69
CA GLU A 153 -11.11 8.94 -10.08
C GLU A 153 -11.28 10.14 -11.01
N LYS A 154 -11.90 11.21 -10.51
CA LYS A 154 -12.05 12.48 -11.25
C LYS A 154 -10.70 13.18 -11.42
N ALA A 155 -9.87 13.19 -10.38
CA ALA A 155 -8.57 13.86 -10.39
C ALA A 155 -7.54 13.14 -11.28
N MET A 156 -7.53 11.81 -11.26
CA MET A 156 -6.62 10.98 -12.06
C MET A 156 -7.36 9.83 -12.78
N PRO A 157 -8.08 10.13 -13.88
CA PRO A 157 -8.73 9.11 -14.69
C PRO A 157 -7.68 8.13 -15.24
N GLY A 158 -7.93 6.82 -15.07
CA GLY A 158 -7.05 5.76 -15.58
C GLY A 158 -5.87 5.38 -14.67
N LEU A 159 -5.66 6.07 -13.53
CA LEU A 159 -4.75 5.59 -12.51
C LEU A 159 -5.24 4.24 -11.97
N ARG A 160 -4.36 3.23 -11.92
CA ARG A 160 -4.68 1.93 -11.35
C ARG A 160 -4.77 2.06 -9.83
N LYS A 161 -5.78 1.43 -9.25
CA LYS A 161 -6.11 1.59 -7.81
C LYS A 161 -6.22 0.25 -7.14
N VAL A 162 -5.82 0.22 -5.87
CA VAL A 162 -6.02 -0.90 -4.96
C VAL A 162 -6.58 -0.35 -3.67
N LEU A 163 -7.62 -0.97 -3.13
CA LEU A 163 -8.22 -0.52 -1.88
C LEU A 163 -7.42 -1.07 -0.69
N GLY A 164 -6.90 -0.18 0.13
CA GLY A 164 -6.31 -0.52 1.41
C GLY A 164 -7.37 -0.60 2.50
N CYS A 165 -7.33 -1.66 3.29
CA CYS A 165 -8.28 -1.95 4.35
C CYS A 165 -7.56 -2.08 5.70
N TYR A 166 -7.82 -1.11 6.58
CA TYR A 166 -7.36 -1.18 7.96
C TYR A 166 -8.33 -2.01 8.81
N MET A 167 -7.78 -2.94 9.59
CA MET A 167 -8.50 -3.74 10.59
C MET A 167 -8.38 -3.15 12.02
N TRP A 168 -7.69 -2.02 12.13
CA TRP A 168 -7.55 -1.21 13.35
C TRP A 168 -7.78 0.26 12.99
N ASP A 169 -8.54 0.97 13.83
CA ASP A 169 -8.73 2.41 13.66
C ASP A 169 -7.51 3.14 14.23
N TYR A 170 -6.56 3.49 13.36
CA TYR A 170 -5.34 4.20 13.74
C TYR A 170 -5.62 5.62 14.20
N GLY A 171 -6.63 6.28 13.64
CA GLY A 171 -6.99 7.64 14.00
C GLY A 171 -7.65 7.76 15.37
N SER A 172 -8.51 6.81 15.73
CA SER A 172 -9.12 6.75 17.07
C SER A 172 -8.38 5.86 18.06
N HIS A 173 -7.28 5.23 17.65
CA HIS A 173 -6.52 4.25 18.43
C HIS A 173 -7.40 3.15 19.05
N SER A 174 -8.29 2.56 18.26
CA SER A 174 -9.25 1.56 18.75
C SER A 174 -9.51 0.43 17.75
N PRO A 175 -10.08 -0.70 18.16
CA PRO A 175 -10.47 -1.76 17.24
C PRO A 175 -11.45 -1.25 16.17
N MET A 176 -11.25 -1.66 14.91
CA MET A 176 -12.18 -1.34 13.82
C MET A 176 -13.57 -1.91 14.14
N PRO A 177 -14.66 -1.10 14.11
CA PRO A 177 -16.01 -1.62 14.25
C PRO A 177 -16.34 -2.60 13.11
N VAL A 178 -16.90 -3.77 13.44
CA VAL A 178 -17.21 -4.82 12.45
C VAL A 178 -18.12 -4.30 11.32
N ALA A 179 -19.10 -3.45 11.63
CA ALA A 179 -19.98 -2.87 10.61
C ALA A 179 -19.22 -2.01 9.58
N LEU A 180 -18.19 -1.28 10.02
CA LEU A 180 -17.35 -0.47 9.14
C LEU A 180 -16.32 -1.31 8.40
N MET A 181 -15.79 -2.37 9.01
CA MET A 181 -14.99 -3.39 8.33
C MET A 181 -15.80 -4.06 7.20
N GLN A 182 -17.05 -4.40 7.48
CA GLN A 182 -17.97 -4.95 6.49
C GLN A 182 -18.22 -3.98 5.35
N LYS A 183 -18.52 -2.71 5.66
CA LYS A 183 -18.72 -1.67 4.64
C LYS A 183 -17.55 -1.56 3.68
N GLN A 184 -16.31 -1.41 4.17
CA GLN A 184 -15.14 -1.28 3.30
C GLN A 184 -14.87 -2.56 2.49
N CYS A 185 -15.10 -3.74 3.06
CA CYS A 185 -14.90 -5.02 2.37
C CYS A 185 -15.92 -5.27 1.26
N GLU A 186 -17.21 -5.10 1.55
CA GLU A 186 -18.28 -5.32 0.58
C GLU A 186 -18.22 -4.30 -0.57
N LEU A 187 -17.88 -3.05 -0.26
CA LEU A 187 -17.65 -2.04 -1.27
C LEU A 187 -16.42 -2.35 -2.13
N GLY A 188 -15.32 -2.80 -1.50
CA GLY A 188 -14.13 -3.27 -2.22
C GLY A 188 -14.45 -4.43 -3.17
N LEU A 189 -15.23 -5.42 -2.73
CA LEU A 189 -15.66 -6.53 -3.59
C LEU A 189 -16.55 -6.07 -4.74
N LYS A 190 -17.46 -5.12 -4.50
CA LYS A 190 -18.24 -4.48 -5.57
C LYS A 190 -17.31 -3.81 -6.59
N TRP A 191 -16.35 -3.01 -6.15
CA TRP A 191 -15.40 -2.32 -7.03
C TRP A 191 -14.47 -3.26 -7.78
N LEU A 192 -14.10 -4.41 -7.19
CA LEU A 192 -13.37 -5.47 -7.89
C LEU A 192 -14.18 -6.02 -9.06
N ARG A 193 -15.47 -6.35 -8.84
CA ARG A 193 -16.38 -6.85 -9.88
C ARG A 193 -16.65 -5.81 -10.98
N GLU A 194 -16.67 -4.53 -10.61
CA GLU A 194 -16.83 -3.40 -11.53
C GLU A 194 -15.52 -3.04 -12.27
N GLY A 195 -14.38 -3.65 -11.91
CA GLY A 195 -13.07 -3.31 -12.47
C GLY A 195 -12.55 -1.92 -12.07
N ARG A 196 -13.13 -1.30 -11.03
CA ARG A 196 -12.71 0.03 -10.52
C ARG A 196 -11.43 -0.03 -9.70
N ILE A 197 -11.16 -1.17 -9.07
CA ILE A 197 -9.90 -1.49 -8.40
C ILE A 197 -9.36 -2.84 -8.90
N GLU A 198 -8.05 -3.02 -8.83
CA GLU A 198 -7.37 -4.25 -9.25
C GLU A 198 -7.09 -5.22 -8.09
N GLY A 199 -7.37 -4.79 -6.86
CA GLY A 199 -7.09 -5.58 -5.67
C GLY A 199 -7.59 -4.91 -4.40
N MET A 200 -7.50 -5.67 -3.30
CA MET A 200 -7.63 -5.18 -1.94
C MET A 200 -6.39 -5.59 -1.14
N ILE A 201 -5.95 -4.74 -0.22
CA ILE A 201 -4.83 -4.98 0.69
C ILE A 201 -5.38 -4.89 2.11
N PHE A 202 -5.11 -5.88 2.95
CA PHE A 202 -5.39 -5.80 4.37
C PHE A 202 -4.08 -5.51 5.09
N LEU A 203 -4.01 -4.45 5.90
CA LEU A 203 -2.80 -4.22 6.70
C LEU A 203 -2.71 -5.31 7.77
N GLY A 204 -1.87 -6.31 7.50
CA GLY A 204 -1.56 -7.40 8.41
C GLY A 204 -0.54 -7.02 9.48
N SER A 205 -0.71 -5.87 10.12
CA SER A 205 0.07 -5.51 11.31
C SER A 205 -0.05 -6.61 12.38
N GLY A 206 0.74 -6.55 13.45
CA GLY A 206 0.65 -7.50 14.59
C GLY A 206 -0.75 -7.62 15.21
N ASN A 207 -1.72 -6.84 14.74
CA ASN A 207 -3.14 -6.91 15.05
C ASN A 207 -3.83 -8.21 14.58
N CYS A 208 -3.30 -8.90 13.56
CA CYS A 208 -3.91 -10.13 13.04
C CYS A 208 -4.00 -11.25 14.09
N ASP A 209 -3.14 -11.21 15.11
CA ASP A 209 -3.05 -12.24 16.16
C ASP A 209 -3.56 -11.72 17.53
N LEU A 210 -4.34 -10.63 17.55
CA LEU A 210 -4.90 -10.01 18.77
C LEU A 210 -6.38 -10.31 19.01
N ASP A 211 -6.94 -11.34 18.37
CA ASP A 211 -8.36 -11.75 18.51
C ASP A 211 -9.37 -10.61 18.25
N LEU A 212 -9.04 -9.67 17.36
CA LEU A 212 -9.91 -8.56 17.02
C LEU A 212 -11.11 -9.05 16.21
N LYS A 213 -12.33 -8.68 16.63
CA LYS A 213 -13.58 -9.07 15.93
C LYS A 213 -13.58 -8.71 14.45
N ALA A 214 -12.99 -7.56 14.07
CA ALA A 214 -12.88 -7.18 12.67
C ALA A 214 -11.95 -8.08 11.86
N VAL A 215 -10.86 -8.57 12.46
CA VAL A 215 -9.93 -9.51 11.83
C VAL A 215 -10.61 -10.85 11.60
N GLU A 216 -11.28 -11.39 12.62
CA GLU A 216 -11.96 -12.68 12.51
C GLU A 216 -13.14 -12.61 11.53
N TRP A 217 -13.92 -11.53 11.56
CA TRP A 217 -14.94 -11.28 10.55
C TRP A 217 -14.36 -11.22 9.13
N THR A 218 -13.21 -10.54 8.95
CA THR A 218 -12.54 -10.42 7.64
C THR A 218 -12.06 -11.78 7.15
N ARG A 219 -11.54 -12.63 8.04
CA ARG A 219 -11.11 -14.00 7.72
C ARG A 219 -12.28 -14.84 7.20
N ASP A 220 -13.40 -14.83 7.92
CA ASP A 220 -14.63 -15.52 7.52
C ASP A 220 -15.18 -15.00 6.19
N TRP A 221 -15.13 -13.68 5.99
CA TRP A 221 -15.56 -13.05 4.76
C TRP A 221 -14.68 -13.48 3.57
N ILE A 222 -13.35 -13.46 3.70
CA ILE A 222 -12.41 -13.93 2.67
C ILE A 222 -12.65 -15.41 2.35
N GLN A 223 -12.92 -16.27 3.33
CA GLN A 223 -13.23 -17.68 3.07
C GLN A 223 -14.50 -17.87 2.24
N LYS A 224 -15.50 -16.98 2.40
CA LYS A 224 -16.77 -17.05 1.67
C LYS A 224 -16.65 -16.58 0.22
N VAL A 225 -15.89 -15.51 -0.03
CA VAL A 225 -15.89 -14.82 -1.33
C VAL A 225 -14.55 -14.90 -2.08
N GLY A 226 -13.47 -15.36 -1.42
CA GLY A 226 -12.09 -15.22 -1.91
C GLY A 226 -11.74 -16.04 -3.15
N ASP A 227 -12.53 -17.08 -3.43
CA ASP A 227 -12.43 -17.96 -4.60
C ASP A 227 -13.47 -17.66 -5.69
N GLU A 228 -14.29 -16.62 -5.50
CA GLU A 228 -15.19 -16.15 -6.55
C GLU A 228 -14.39 -15.63 -7.76
N LYS A 229 -14.90 -15.93 -8.96
CA LYS A 229 -14.33 -15.37 -10.20
C LYS A 229 -14.83 -13.94 -10.37
N LEU A 230 -13.88 -13.02 -10.56
CA LEU A 230 -14.12 -11.63 -10.91
C LEU A 230 -14.25 -11.47 -12.42
#